data_AF-A0AAX6HFB8-F1
#
_entry.id   AF-A0AAX6HFB8-F1
#
_cell.length_a   1.000
_cell.length_b   1.000
_cell.length_c   1.000
_cell.angle_alpha   90.00
_cell.angle_beta   90.00
_cell.angle_gamma   90.00
#
_symmetry.space_group_name_H-M   'P 1'
#
loop_
_entity.id
_entity.type
_entity.pdbx_description
1 polymer ?
#
loop_
_entity_poly.entity_id
_entity_poly.type
_entity_poly.pdbx_seq_one_letter_code
_entity_poly.pdbx_strand_id
1 'polypeptide(L)'
;MAPIRMAEVEAIVMQADASKSPGPDGFSSGFYKRHWGALKAQVLEAVQEFFETGKLLKELNHTFLTLVPKKEGATSLADFRPIACCNYLYKIITHLMCRRMEDAMQGLVSWNQAAFIKGRSIAEHSLLAHEMIREFHKPGGMKACVKLDLRKAYDTVNRDFLCHLMGAMGFSETWVDRVRECITSPTFSVLIQGIPYGFFGSSRGLRQGDPLSSYLFTLVMEYFTCLMDIAVHRERIVPIYSRVSPVVSHLIYADDLLVLMRPSMRGMRELAVVMEEFGQLSGLRLNRDKSKVYFNNSCTLKEERALELGVEKGDLPVKYLGVPLSVNYAKDRECQSLVDFAQRRVEGWQAAGLSFGGRIELVRSVISAIALFWLQSIMVPLATIRKIEGICAKFIWHGGIHAISWEQLCRPRKEGGVGLRSLVSVREAAGIKLAWRFLQGGSLWSAWMSSRYLRGRNFWVCEIDNNFSVSFKYILRNRPVLRKAIRRKMREGGKTDLWLDPWIAGQSLLEILGPQTDGVAYRGLTCRHIIRGGVWRPEEYRFTAQLGGEIRQVQITPAVLSDVWVWAPPGYTEGAGEFRFSSCYDLVRPHFDKIEEYDFIWGEGPCQEDATVCI
;
A
#
# COMPACT_ATOMS: atom_id res chain seq x y z
N MET A 1 -21.96 21.10 2.57
CA MET A 1 -20.91 20.68 1.60
C MET A 1 -20.50 21.91 0.80
N ALA A 2 -19.21 22.07 0.49
CA ALA A 2 -18.77 23.18 -0.37
C ALA A 2 -19.32 23.02 -1.81
N PRO A 3 -19.71 24.12 -2.49
CA PRO A 3 -20.16 24.08 -3.88
C PRO A 3 -19.13 23.45 -4.83
N ILE A 4 -19.60 22.78 -5.88
CA ILE A 4 -18.71 22.20 -6.91
C ILE A 4 -18.19 23.30 -7.84
N ARG A 5 -16.87 23.33 -8.04
CA ARG A 5 -16.20 24.30 -8.92
C ARG A 5 -15.64 23.63 -10.17
N MET A 6 -15.57 24.40 -11.27
CA MET A 6 -15.01 23.95 -12.55
C MET A 6 -13.63 23.31 -12.41
N ALA A 7 -12.72 23.95 -11.66
CA ALA A 7 -11.35 23.47 -11.48
C ALA A 7 -11.29 22.06 -10.86
N GLU A 8 -12.26 21.71 -10.01
CA GLU A 8 -12.32 20.37 -9.40
C GLU A 8 -12.73 19.31 -10.39
N VAL A 9 -13.74 19.62 -11.22
CA VAL A 9 -14.23 18.77 -12.31
C VAL A 9 -13.14 18.58 -13.36
N GLU A 10 -12.50 19.67 -13.79
CA GLU A 10 -11.41 19.66 -14.75
C GLU A 10 -10.23 18.83 -14.25
N ALA A 11 -9.85 18.97 -12.98
CA ALA A 11 -8.79 18.15 -12.40
C ALA A 11 -9.09 16.64 -12.47
N ILE A 12 -10.34 16.22 -12.35
CA ILE A 12 -10.74 14.80 -12.51
C ILE A 12 -10.59 14.37 -13.96
N VAL A 13 -11.14 15.17 -14.88
CA VAL A 13 -11.09 14.86 -16.32
C VAL A 13 -9.65 14.78 -16.80
N MET A 14 -8.79 15.72 -16.42
CA MET A 14 -7.39 15.78 -16.86
C MET A 14 -6.51 14.68 -16.25
N GLN A 15 -6.81 14.21 -15.03
CA GLN A 15 -6.07 13.13 -14.39
C GLN A 15 -6.44 11.72 -14.91
N ALA A 16 -7.62 11.55 -15.48
CA ALA A 16 -8.08 10.23 -15.91
C ALA A 16 -7.25 9.65 -17.06
N ASP A 17 -6.91 8.36 -17.00
CA ASP A 17 -6.26 7.68 -18.13
C ASP A 17 -7.22 7.66 -19.34
N ALA A 18 -6.71 8.06 -20.52
CA ALA A 18 -7.52 8.25 -21.73
C ALA A 18 -7.96 6.92 -22.38
N SER A 19 -7.36 5.80 -21.99
CA SER A 19 -7.60 4.46 -22.55
C SER A 19 -8.72 3.67 -21.84
N LYS A 20 -9.42 4.29 -20.87
CA LYS A 20 -10.48 3.61 -20.12
C LYS A 20 -11.71 3.35 -21.00
N SER A 21 -12.25 2.14 -20.88
CA SER A 21 -13.47 1.73 -21.58
C SER A 21 -14.68 2.61 -21.19
N PRO A 22 -15.53 2.98 -22.15
CA PRO A 22 -16.73 3.79 -21.90
C PRO A 22 -17.85 2.98 -21.24
N GLY A 23 -18.90 3.68 -20.81
CA GLY A 23 -20.18 3.09 -20.43
C GLY A 23 -21.13 2.96 -21.63
N PRO A 24 -22.43 2.76 -21.36
CA PRO A 24 -23.46 2.69 -22.40
C PRO A 24 -23.55 3.86 -23.37
N ASP A 25 -23.15 5.07 -22.95
CA ASP A 25 -23.14 6.27 -23.78
C ASP A 25 -22.03 6.29 -24.85
N GLY A 26 -21.07 5.36 -24.77
CA GLY A 26 -19.93 5.28 -25.69
C GLY A 26 -18.84 6.34 -25.47
N PHE A 27 -19.01 7.29 -24.54
CA PHE A 27 -18.06 8.39 -24.32
C PHE A 27 -17.00 8.00 -23.28
N SER A 28 -15.76 7.84 -23.74
CA SER A 28 -14.61 7.50 -22.89
C SER A 28 -14.03 8.73 -22.20
N SER A 29 -13.19 8.53 -21.17
CA SER A 29 -12.39 9.60 -20.57
C SER A 29 -11.55 10.38 -21.59
N GLY A 30 -11.04 9.68 -22.62
CA GLY A 30 -10.29 10.29 -23.71
C GLY A 30 -11.12 11.26 -24.54
N PHE A 31 -12.40 10.96 -24.78
CA PHE A 31 -13.33 11.87 -25.44
C PHE A 31 -13.51 13.17 -24.66
N TYR A 32 -13.83 13.06 -23.36
CA TYR A 32 -14.00 14.24 -22.50
C TYR A 32 -12.73 15.09 -22.40
N LYS A 33 -11.55 14.46 -22.33
CA LYS A 33 -10.26 15.16 -22.35
C LYS A 33 -10.04 15.94 -23.64
N ARG A 34 -10.21 15.29 -24.79
CA ARG A 34 -9.96 15.89 -26.10
C ARG A 34 -10.92 17.04 -26.40
N HIS A 35 -12.18 16.92 -25.99
CA HIS A 35 -13.24 17.88 -26.29
C HIS A 35 -13.60 18.77 -25.08
N TRP A 36 -12.73 18.84 -24.06
CA TRP A 36 -13.02 19.53 -22.80
C TRP A 36 -13.41 21.00 -22.99
N GLY A 37 -12.74 21.70 -23.91
CA GLY A 37 -13.02 23.11 -24.20
C GLY A 37 -14.49 23.38 -24.57
N ALA A 38 -15.12 22.43 -25.29
CA ALA A 38 -16.51 22.53 -25.72
C ALA A 38 -17.51 21.98 -24.69
N LEU A 39 -17.11 21.01 -23.87
CA LEU A 39 -18.01 20.26 -22.97
C LEU A 39 -18.04 20.79 -21.52
N LYS A 40 -17.03 21.55 -21.11
CA LYS A 40 -16.81 21.90 -19.70
C LYS A 40 -18.02 22.54 -19.03
N ALA A 41 -18.74 23.42 -19.73
CA ALA A 41 -19.90 24.14 -19.18
C ALA A 41 -21.06 23.19 -18.88
N GLN A 42 -21.44 22.35 -19.85
CA GLN A 42 -22.53 21.39 -19.73
C GLN A 42 -22.21 20.29 -18.71
N VAL A 43 -20.95 19.85 -18.67
CA VAL A 43 -20.50 18.87 -17.68
C VAL A 43 -20.59 19.46 -16.27
N LEU A 44 -20.19 20.71 -16.07
CA LEU A 44 -20.31 21.37 -14.76
C LEU A 44 -21.77 21.52 -14.33
N GLU A 45 -22.64 21.97 -15.24
CA GLU A 45 -24.07 22.12 -14.99
C GLU A 45 -24.72 20.80 -14.56
N ALA A 46 -24.51 19.73 -15.33
CA ALA A 46 -25.04 18.40 -15.00
C ALA A 46 -24.52 17.86 -13.67
N VAL A 47 -23.24 18.12 -13.35
CA VAL A 47 -22.67 17.73 -12.05
C VAL A 47 -23.29 18.55 -10.92
N GLN A 48 -23.42 19.87 -11.08
CA GLN A 48 -24.01 20.75 -10.07
C GLN A 48 -25.47 20.40 -9.81
N GLU A 49 -26.26 20.13 -10.86
CA GLU A 49 -27.65 19.68 -10.74
C GLU A 49 -27.78 18.45 -9.83
N PHE A 50 -26.91 17.44 -10.00
CA PHE A 50 -26.89 16.28 -9.09
C PHE A 50 -26.59 16.68 -7.64
N PHE A 51 -25.61 17.57 -7.42
CA PHE A 51 -25.23 18.02 -6.07
C PHE A 51 -26.24 19.01 -5.46
N GLU A 52 -27.20 19.53 -6.23
CA GLU A 52 -28.29 20.37 -5.74
C GLU A 52 -29.54 19.54 -5.47
N THR A 53 -29.97 18.75 -6.45
CA THR A 53 -31.22 17.98 -6.41
C THR A 53 -31.09 16.61 -5.75
N GLY A 54 -29.88 16.04 -5.74
CA GLY A 54 -29.64 14.65 -5.34
C GLY A 54 -30.20 13.60 -6.31
N LYS A 55 -30.52 13.99 -7.55
CA LYS A 55 -31.13 13.11 -8.56
C LYS A 55 -30.22 12.89 -9.76
N LEU A 56 -30.24 11.66 -10.29
CA LEU A 56 -29.52 11.28 -11.50
C LEU A 56 -30.50 11.01 -12.63
N LEU A 57 -30.12 11.42 -13.85
CA LEU A 57 -30.78 10.95 -15.06
C LEU A 57 -30.62 9.42 -15.17
N LYS A 58 -31.70 8.71 -15.50
CA LYS A 58 -31.72 7.23 -15.50
C LYS A 58 -30.72 6.66 -16.50
N GLU A 59 -30.64 7.26 -17.68
CA GLU A 59 -29.73 6.92 -18.77
C GLU A 59 -28.27 7.07 -18.33
N LEU A 60 -27.97 8.13 -17.58
CA LEU A 60 -26.63 8.39 -17.05
C LEU A 60 -26.21 7.27 -16.08
N ASN A 61 -27.15 6.69 -15.34
CA ASN A 61 -26.85 5.65 -14.36
C ASN A 61 -26.98 4.21 -14.90
N HIS A 62 -27.38 4.04 -16.17
CA HIS A 62 -27.33 2.74 -16.84
C HIS A 62 -25.88 2.24 -16.95
N THR A 63 -25.65 0.94 -16.76
CA THR A 63 -24.32 0.36 -16.60
C THR A 63 -24.17 -0.94 -17.37
N PHE A 64 -23.09 -1.08 -18.13
CA PHE A 64 -22.74 -2.36 -18.73
C PHE A 64 -21.98 -3.25 -17.75
N LEU A 65 -22.34 -4.53 -17.66
CA LEU A 65 -21.62 -5.54 -16.90
C LEU A 65 -20.78 -6.39 -17.86
N THR A 66 -19.46 -6.24 -17.79
CA THR A 66 -18.52 -7.11 -18.52
C THR A 66 -18.02 -8.24 -17.63
N LEU A 67 -17.86 -9.44 -18.18
CA LEU A 67 -17.45 -10.63 -17.44
C LEU A 67 -15.96 -10.91 -17.66
N VAL A 68 -15.14 -10.66 -16.65
CA VAL A 68 -13.69 -10.92 -16.71
C VAL A 68 -13.39 -12.30 -16.12
N PRO A 69 -12.75 -13.22 -16.85
CA PRO A 69 -12.42 -14.55 -16.33
C PRO A 69 -11.38 -14.46 -15.19
N LYS A 70 -11.61 -15.19 -14.10
CA LYS A 70 -10.71 -15.28 -12.95
C LYS A 70 -9.58 -16.30 -13.17
N LYS A 71 -9.78 -17.24 -14.09
CA LYS A 71 -8.87 -18.33 -14.42
C LYS A 71 -8.97 -18.67 -15.91
N GLU A 72 -7.93 -19.29 -16.45
CA GLU A 72 -7.97 -19.85 -17.81
C GLU A 72 -8.99 -21.00 -17.89
N GLY A 73 -9.66 -21.13 -19.04
CA GLY A 73 -10.70 -22.15 -19.23
C GLY A 73 -11.93 -21.96 -18.32
N ALA A 74 -12.30 -20.71 -17.99
CA ALA A 74 -13.48 -20.42 -17.18
C ALA A 74 -14.78 -20.91 -17.87
N THR A 75 -15.49 -21.83 -17.22
CA THR A 75 -16.72 -22.45 -17.76
C THR A 75 -17.97 -22.16 -16.90
N SER A 76 -17.80 -21.80 -15.64
CA SER A 76 -18.92 -21.49 -14.73
C SER A 76 -19.04 -20.00 -14.44
N LEU A 77 -20.25 -19.50 -14.14
CA LEU A 77 -20.46 -18.09 -13.75
C LEU A 77 -19.62 -17.67 -12.53
N ALA A 78 -19.33 -18.61 -11.61
CA ALA A 78 -18.50 -18.35 -10.44
C ALA A 78 -17.02 -18.03 -10.82
N ASP A 79 -16.59 -18.49 -11.99
CA ASP A 79 -15.25 -18.25 -12.54
C ASP A 79 -15.11 -16.87 -13.18
N PHE A 80 -16.20 -16.10 -13.30
CA PHE A 80 -16.17 -14.74 -13.84
C PHE A 80 -16.31 -13.70 -12.72
N ARG A 81 -15.68 -12.55 -12.94
CA ARG A 81 -15.84 -11.34 -12.15
C ARG A 81 -16.62 -10.32 -12.97
N PRO A 82 -17.83 -9.92 -12.53
CA PRO A 82 -18.55 -8.85 -13.20
C PRO A 82 -17.88 -7.51 -12.90
N ILE A 83 -17.60 -6.72 -13.94
CA ILE A 83 -17.08 -5.36 -13.86
C ILE A 83 -18.12 -4.41 -14.45
N ALA A 84 -18.46 -3.38 -13.69
CA ALA A 84 -19.41 -2.34 -14.02
C ALA A 84 -18.75 -1.21 -14.83
N CYS A 85 -19.02 -1.18 -16.13
CA CYS A 85 -18.68 -0.09 -17.03
C CYS A 85 -19.76 0.99 -16.94
N CYS A 86 -19.59 1.92 -16.00
CA CYS A 86 -20.47 3.07 -15.83
C CYS A 86 -20.11 4.20 -16.81
N ASN A 87 -21.10 5.00 -17.22
CA ASN A 87 -20.88 6.22 -18.01
C ASN A 87 -19.87 7.16 -17.34
N TYR A 88 -19.06 7.84 -18.15
CA TYR A 88 -17.95 8.61 -17.60
C TYR A 88 -18.41 9.85 -16.84
N LEU A 89 -19.48 10.53 -17.29
CA LEU A 89 -20.06 11.65 -16.55
C LEU A 89 -20.53 11.24 -15.14
N TYR A 90 -21.10 10.04 -14.99
CA TYR A 90 -21.42 9.48 -13.67
C TYR A 90 -20.15 9.25 -12.82
N LYS A 91 -19.08 8.74 -13.44
CA LYS A 91 -17.79 8.57 -12.74
C LYS A 91 -17.17 9.89 -12.28
N ILE A 92 -17.40 11.01 -12.99
CA ILE A 92 -16.98 12.33 -12.53
C ILE A 92 -17.67 12.67 -11.21
N ILE A 93 -19.01 12.46 -11.15
CA ILE A 93 -19.81 12.69 -9.93
C ILE A 93 -19.29 11.83 -8.77
N THR A 94 -19.14 10.52 -8.95
CA THR A 94 -18.68 9.65 -7.86
C THR A 94 -17.24 9.91 -7.46
N HIS A 95 -16.37 10.33 -8.38
CA HIS A 95 -15.01 10.72 -8.05
C HIS A 95 -14.96 12.02 -7.23
N LEU A 96 -15.84 13.00 -7.50
CA LEU A 96 -16.01 14.16 -6.63
C LEU A 96 -16.50 13.74 -5.24
N MET A 97 -17.46 12.82 -5.16
CA MET A 97 -17.92 12.30 -3.88
C MET A 97 -16.78 11.62 -3.09
N CYS A 98 -15.96 10.79 -3.75
CA CYS A 98 -14.79 10.18 -3.12
C CYS A 98 -13.80 11.23 -2.59
N ARG A 99 -13.48 12.27 -3.37
CA ARG A 99 -12.60 13.36 -2.93
C ARG A 99 -13.14 14.08 -1.70
N ARG A 100 -14.46 14.25 -1.58
CA ARG A 100 -15.10 14.84 -0.39
C ARG A 100 -15.07 13.91 0.83
N MET A 101 -15.09 12.58 0.62
CA MET A 101 -14.99 11.60 1.70
C MET A 101 -13.54 11.35 2.16
N GLU A 102 -12.56 11.54 1.28
CA GLU A 102 -11.16 11.12 1.49
C GLU A 102 -10.58 11.53 2.84
N ASP A 103 -10.78 12.77 3.26
CA ASP A 103 -10.25 13.26 4.54
C ASP A 103 -10.98 12.64 5.75
N ALA A 104 -12.31 12.47 5.64
CA ALA A 104 -13.12 11.86 6.69
C ALA A 104 -12.79 10.37 6.89
N MET A 105 -12.43 9.66 5.80
CA MET A 105 -12.11 8.24 5.86
C MET A 105 -11.00 7.91 6.86
N GLN A 106 -10.03 8.80 7.07
CA GLN A 106 -8.93 8.56 8.00
C GLN A 106 -9.38 8.52 9.46
N GLY A 107 -10.40 9.31 9.81
CA GLY A 107 -10.96 9.36 11.17
C GLY A 107 -12.09 8.37 11.40
N LEU A 108 -12.79 7.94 10.34
CA LEU A 108 -13.91 7.02 10.41
C LEU A 108 -13.51 5.55 10.40
N VAL A 109 -12.35 5.22 9.81
CA VAL A 109 -11.96 3.83 9.56
C VAL A 109 -10.74 3.46 10.38
N SER A 110 -10.85 2.39 11.15
CA SER A 110 -9.80 1.84 11.98
C SER A 110 -8.56 1.47 11.18
N TRP A 111 -7.38 1.60 11.80
CA TRP A 111 -6.09 1.32 11.16
C TRP A 111 -5.89 -0.15 10.76
N ASN A 112 -6.75 -1.05 11.24
CA ASN A 112 -6.78 -2.46 10.86
C ASN A 112 -7.22 -2.67 9.41
N GLN A 113 -7.90 -1.70 8.77
CA GLN A 113 -8.26 -1.72 7.36
C GLN A 113 -7.28 -0.88 6.54
N ALA A 114 -6.49 -1.49 5.68
CA ALA A 114 -5.48 -0.77 4.91
C ALA A 114 -5.92 -0.43 3.47
N ALA A 115 -6.94 -1.10 2.92
CA ALA A 115 -7.33 -0.89 1.52
C ALA A 115 -8.12 0.41 1.32
N PHE A 116 -7.91 1.05 0.17
CA PHE A 116 -8.63 2.23 -0.32
C PHE A 116 -8.54 3.50 0.54
N ILE A 117 -7.79 3.49 1.64
CA ILE A 117 -7.53 4.67 2.47
C ILE A 117 -6.18 5.28 2.05
N LYS A 118 -6.19 6.56 1.70
CA LYS A 118 -4.98 7.29 1.32
C LYS A 118 -3.92 7.23 2.42
N GLY A 119 -2.67 7.02 2.02
CA GLY A 119 -1.52 6.92 2.92
C GLY A 119 -1.31 5.52 3.54
N ARG A 120 -2.32 4.63 3.54
CA ARG A 120 -2.15 3.25 4.03
C ARG A 120 -1.51 2.37 2.97
N SER A 121 -0.62 1.46 3.38
CA SER A 121 0.19 0.67 2.45
C SER A 121 -0.01 -0.82 2.59
N ILE A 122 -0.33 -1.47 1.45
CA ILE A 122 -0.40 -2.92 1.32
C ILE A 122 0.89 -3.63 1.76
N ALA A 123 2.06 -3.03 1.51
CA ALA A 123 3.34 -3.59 1.88
C ALA A 123 3.53 -3.62 3.40
N GLU A 124 3.23 -2.50 4.10
CA GLU A 124 3.26 -2.45 5.57
C GLU A 124 2.24 -3.41 6.19
N HIS A 125 1.06 -3.53 5.59
CA HIS A 125 0.02 -4.46 6.03
C HIS A 125 0.48 -5.92 5.93
N SER A 126 1.09 -6.28 4.80
CA SER A 126 1.69 -7.60 4.59
C SER A 126 2.84 -7.86 5.58
N LEU A 127 3.71 -6.88 5.81
CA LEU A 127 4.80 -6.98 6.78
C LEU A 127 4.29 -7.18 8.20
N LEU A 128 3.22 -6.48 8.60
CA LEU A 128 2.58 -6.68 9.90
C LEU A 128 2.00 -8.09 10.03
N ALA A 129 1.32 -8.61 9.00
CA ALA A 129 0.82 -9.98 9.00
C ALA A 129 1.96 -11.00 9.21
N HIS A 130 3.10 -10.83 8.53
CA HIS A 130 4.28 -11.68 8.70
C HIS A 130 4.87 -11.60 10.11
N GLU A 131 4.99 -10.40 10.67
CA GLU A 131 5.44 -10.20 12.05
C GLU A 131 4.50 -10.89 13.05
N MET A 132 3.21 -10.85 12.80
CA MET A 132 2.24 -11.43 13.70
C MET A 132 2.27 -12.97 13.69
N ILE A 133 2.38 -13.60 12.53
CA ILE A 133 2.43 -15.06 12.45
C ILE A 133 3.76 -15.67 12.90
N ARG A 134 4.84 -14.87 12.96
CA ARG A 134 6.17 -15.33 13.41
C ARG A 134 6.14 -16.07 14.76
N GLU A 135 5.28 -15.66 15.69
CA GLU A 135 5.18 -16.30 17.02
C GLU A 135 4.62 -17.73 16.97
N PHE A 136 4.17 -18.22 15.82
CA PHE A 136 3.74 -19.60 15.66
C PHE A 136 4.90 -20.58 15.88
N HIS A 137 6.14 -20.18 15.63
CA HIS A 137 7.33 -20.99 15.96
C HIS A 137 7.78 -20.87 17.41
N LYS A 138 7.33 -19.84 18.15
CA LYS A 138 7.80 -19.65 19.52
C LYS A 138 6.98 -20.48 20.51
N PRO A 139 7.65 -21.11 21.50
CA PRO A 139 6.96 -21.73 22.63
C PRO A 139 6.17 -20.65 23.40
N GLY A 140 5.03 -21.02 24.00
CA GLY A 140 4.20 -20.10 24.78
C GLY A 140 2.73 -20.04 24.38
N GLY A 141 2.09 -21.21 24.23
CA GLY A 141 0.65 -21.33 24.08
C GLY A 141 0.16 -21.54 22.64
N MET A 142 -1.14 -21.88 22.54
CA MET A 142 -1.85 -22.12 21.30
C MET A 142 -2.08 -20.81 20.53
N LYS A 143 -1.92 -20.85 19.20
CA LYS A 143 -2.09 -19.68 18.32
C LYS A 143 -2.82 -20.10 17.05
N ALA A 144 -3.71 -19.24 16.57
CA ALA A 144 -4.44 -19.42 15.33
C ALA A 144 -4.47 -18.14 14.50
N CYS A 145 -4.35 -18.32 13.19
CA CYS A 145 -4.53 -17.30 12.18
C CYS A 145 -5.70 -17.78 11.33
N VAL A 146 -6.80 -17.05 11.35
CA VAL A 146 -8.01 -17.37 10.60
C VAL A 146 -8.02 -16.50 9.36
N LYS A 147 -7.90 -17.10 8.18
CA LYS A 147 -8.10 -16.40 6.92
C LYS A 147 -9.55 -16.55 6.51
N LEU A 148 -10.26 -15.43 6.47
CA LEU A 148 -11.68 -15.36 6.16
C LEU A 148 -11.85 -14.80 4.74
N ASP A 149 -12.72 -15.44 3.96
CA ASP A 149 -13.12 -15.03 2.61
C ASP A 149 -14.63 -14.72 2.63
N LEU A 150 -15.05 -13.65 1.96
CA LEU A 150 -16.46 -13.24 1.91
C LEU A 150 -17.09 -13.63 0.57
N ARG A 151 -18.31 -14.17 0.60
CA ARG A 151 -19.03 -14.58 -0.62
C ARG A 151 -19.47 -13.36 -1.40
N LYS A 152 -18.91 -13.18 -2.60
CA LYS A 152 -19.29 -12.12 -3.56
C LYS A 152 -19.39 -10.75 -2.86
N ALA A 153 -18.29 -10.32 -2.25
CA ALA A 153 -18.29 -9.22 -1.27
C ALA A 153 -18.99 -7.95 -1.78
N TYR A 154 -18.63 -7.44 -2.96
CA TYR A 154 -19.30 -6.25 -3.50
C TYR A 154 -20.77 -6.52 -3.85
N ASP A 155 -21.09 -7.69 -4.41
CA ASP A 155 -22.41 -7.98 -4.98
C ASP A 155 -23.48 -8.25 -3.92
N THR A 156 -23.09 -8.47 -2.65
CA THR A 156 -23.99 -8.91 -1.58
C THR A 156 -24.26 -7.86 -0.50
N VAL A 157 -23.59 -6.71 -0.54
CA VAL A 157 -23.79 -5.62 0.43
C VAL A 157 -25.26 -5.22 0.53
N ASN A 158 -25.79 -5.18 1.74
CA ASN A 158 -27.09 -4.61 2.07
C ASN A 158 -26.99 -3.07 2.08
N ARG A 159 -27.68 -2.44 1.12
CA ARG A 159 -27.63 -0.99 0.90
C ARG A 159 -28.39 -0.20 1.97
N ASP A 160 -29.47 -0.76 2.49
CA ASP A 160 -30.26 -0.12 3.55
C ASP A 160 -29.44 -0.08 4.85
N PHE A 161 -28.80 -1.21 5.18
CA PHE A 161 -27.84 -1.26 6.29
C PHE A 161 -26.72 -0.22 6.12
N LEU A 162 -26.11 -0.14 4.94
CA LEU A 162 -25.06 0.85 4.66
C LEU A 162 -25.56 2.29 4.87
N CYS A 163 -26.76 2.63 4.42
CA CYS A 163 -27.33 3.97 4.63
C CYS A 163 -27.52 4.27 6.12
N HIS A 164 -28.05 3.31 6.89
CA HIS A 164 -28.19 3.46 8.35
C HIS A 164 -26.84 3.58 9.06
N LEU A 165 -25.86 2.78 8.65
CA LEU A 165 -24.49 2.82 9.18
C LEU A 165 -23.85 4.20 8.95
N MET A 166 -24.02 4.77 7.75
CA MET A 166 -23.54 6.13 7.46
C MET A 166 -24.23 7.17 8.33
N GLY A 167 -25.54 7.07 8.54
CA GLY A 167 -26.25 7.94 9.48
C GLY A 167 -25.67 7.84 10.90
N ALA A 168 -25.43 6.62 11.39
CA ALA A 168 -24.82 6.38 12.70
C ALA A 168 -23.37 6.89 12.80
N MET A 169 -22.62 6.90 11.70
CA MET A 169 -21.27 7.48 11.59
C MET A 169 -21.29 9.02 11.50
N GLY A 170 -22.45 9.66 11.51
CA GLY A 170 -22.59 11.12 11.51
C GLY A 170 -22.59 11.76 10.12
N PHE A 171 -22.76 10.99 9.04
CA PHE A 171 -22.99 11.58 7.72
C PHE A 171 -24.36 12.29 7.70
N SER A 172 -24.40 13.50 7.12
CA SER A 172 -25.64 14.25 6.95
C SER A 172 -26.64 13.47 6.08
N GLU A 173 -27.93 13.57 6.37
CA GLU A 173 -29.00 12.93 5.60
C GLU A 173 -28.90 13.23 4.09
N THR A 174 -28.67 14.49 3.71
CA THR A 174 -28.46 14.89 2.31
C THR A 174 -27.31 14.14 1.61
N TRP A 175 -26.25 13.80 2.34
CA TRP A 175 -25.14 12.99 1.81
C TRP A 175 -25.57 11.54 1.61
N VAL A 176 -26.25 10.98 2.63
CA VAL A 176 -26.75 9.61 2.59
C VAL A 176 -27.75 9.44 1.44
N ASP A 177 -28.63 10.41 1.19
CA ASP A 177 -29.58 10.36 0.07
C ASP A 177 -28.89 10.38 -1.30
N ARG A 178 -27.82 11.17 -1.47
CA ARG A 178 -27.02 11.17 -2.71
C ARG A 178 -26.30 9.85 -2.93
N VAL A 179 -25.77 9.26 -1.87
CA VAL A 179 -25.17 7.92 -1.91
C VAL A 179 -26.25 6.89 -2.25
N ARG A 180 -27.42 6.98 -1.62
CA ARG A 180 -28.57 6.12 -1.89
C ARG A 180 -28.96 6.18 -3.37
N GLU A 181 -29.13 7.38 -3.93
CA GLU A 181 -29.41 7.57 -5.35
C GLU A 181 -28.37 6.86 -6.24
N CYS A 182 -27.08 7.02 -5.92
CA CYS A 182 -25.99 6.38 -6.66
C CYS A 182 -26.02 4.85 -6.62
N ILE A 183 -26.43 4.25 -5.50
CA ILE A 183 -26.36 2.80 -5.32
C ILE A 183 -27.69 2.10 -5.65
N THR A 184 -28.85 2.74 -5.52
CA THR A 184 -30.17 2.09 -5.70
C THR A 184 -30.81 2.31 -7.07
N SER A 185 -30.56 3.43 -7.74
CA SER A 185 -31.10 3.70 -9.08
C SER A 185 -30.40 3.05 -10.29
N PRO A 186 -29.20 2.41 -10.20
CA PRO A 186 -28.57 1.82 -11.37
C PRO A 186 -29.38 0.69 -12.01
N THR A 187 -29.40 0.67 -13.34
CA THR A 187 -29.86 -0.46 -14.17
C THR A 187 -28.69 -1.04 -14.96
N PHE A 188 -28.82 -2.30 -15.37
CA PHE A 188 -27.73 -3.08 -15.95
C PHE A 188 -28.13 -3.81 -17.23
N SER A 189 -27.16 -3.94 -18.12
CA SER A 189 -27.15 -4.88 -19.24
C SER A 189 -25.84 -5.65 -19.23
N VAL A 190 -25.87 -6.95 -19.54
CA VAL A 190 -24.66 -7.79 -19.56
C VAL A 190 -24.05 -7.78 -20.95
N LEU A 191 -22.74 -7.53 -21.05
CA LEU A 191 -22.03 -7.63 -22.32
C LEU A 191 -21.66 -9.09 -22.60
N ILE A 192 -22.24 -9.64 -23.67
CA ILE A 192 -21.89 -10.96 -24.20
C ILE A 192 -21.27 -10.72 -25.59
N GLN A 193 -19.99 -11.04 -25.73
CA GLN A 193 -19.22 -10.79 -26.96
C GLN A 193 -19.28 -9.31 -27.43
N GLY A 194 -19.34 -8.38 -26.48
CA GLY A 194 -19.39 -6.94 -26.77
C GLY A 194 -20.79 -6.39 -27.07
N ILE A 195 -21.81 -7.25 -27.17
CA ILE A 195 -23.20 -6.85 -27.40
C ILE A 195 -23.95 -6.81 -26.05
N PRO A 196 -24.73 -5.76 -25.74
CA PRO A 196 -25.51 -5.69 -24.50
C PRO A 196 -26.75 -6.59 -24.57
N TYR A 197 -26.95 -7.41 -23.52
CA TYR A 197 -28.10 -8.29 -23.36
C TYR A 197 -28.83 -8.02 -22.03
N GLY A 198 -30.16 -8.03 -22.11
CA GLY A 198 -31.06 -7.82 -20.97
C GLY A 198 -31.08 -6.37 -20.47
N PHE A 199 -32.07 -6.06 -19.65
CA PHE A 199 -32.20 -4.77 -18.96
C PHE A 199 -32.86 -5.02 -17.61
N PHE A 200 -32.13 -4.80 -16.51
CA PHE A 200 -32.62 -5.12 -15.17
C PHE A 200 -32.05 -4.20 -14.10
N GLY A 201 -32.77 -4.02 -12.99
CA GLY A 201 -32.27 -3.32 -11.80
C GLY A 201 -31.53 -4.26 -10.84
N SER A 202 -30.87 -3.69 -9.82
CA SER A 202 -30.31 -4.47 -8.71
C SER A 202 -30.91 -4.05 -7.38
N SER A 203 -31.26 -5.01 -6.52
CA SER A 203 -31.77 -4.79 -5.16
C SER A 203 -30.67 -4.73 -4.10
N ARG A 204 -29.43 -5.14 -4.41
CA ARG A 204 -28.32 -5.21 -3.45
C ARG A 204 -26.96 -5.03 -4.10
N GLY A 205 -25.93 -4.90 -3.28
CA GLY A 205 -24.54 -4.83 -3.70
C GLY A 205 -24.09 -3.47 -4.24
N LEU A 206 -22.80 -3.36 -4.48
CA LEU A 206 -22.11 -2.16 -4.95
C LEU A 206 -21.47 -2.46 -6.31
N ARG A 207 -21.35 -1.44 -7.17
CA ARG A 207 -20.82 -1.61 -8.53
C ARG A 207 -19.30 -1.80 -8.52
N GLN A 208 -18.83 -2.96 -8.97
CA GLN A 208 -17.40 -3.24 -9.11
C GLN A 208 -16.81 -2.46 -10.29
N GLY A 209 -16.14 -1.34 -10.03
CA GLY A 209 -15.61 -0.45 -11.08
C GLY A 209 -16.09 1.00 -10.96
N ASP A 210 -17.02 1.27 -10.05
CA ASP A 210 -17.37 2.61 -9.60
C ASP A 210 -16.38 3.05 -8.49
N PRO A 211 -15.76 4.24 -8.59
CA PRO A 211 -14.90 4.79 -7.54
C PRO A 211 -15.52 4.80 -6.14
N LEU A 212 -16.80 5.15 -6.02
CA LEU A 212 -17.48 5.32 -4.73
C LEU A 212 -17.67 3.98 -3.99
N SER A 213 -17.94 2.91 -4.72
CA SER A 213 -18.16 1.56 -4.16
C SER A 213 -17.06 1.11 -3.21
N SER A 214 -15.78 1.45 -3.49
CA SER A 214 -14.65 1.02 -2.67
C SER A 214 -14.66 1.67 -1.27
N TYR A 215 -15.06 2.94 -1.20
CA TYR A 215 -15.15 3.69 0.05
C TYR A 215 -16.33 3.20 0.88
N LEU A 216 -17.48 3.01 0.23
CA LEU A 216 -18.68 2.48 0.88
C LEU A 216 -18.45 1.06 1.41
N PHE A 217 -17.79 0.20 0.64
CA PHE A 217 -17.42 -1.14 1.10
C PHE A 217 -16.52 -1.08 2.33
N THR A 218 -15.54 -0.17 2.35
CA THR A 218 -14.67 0.03 3.51
C THR A 218 -15.44 0.47 4.76
N LEU A 219 -16.46 1.34 4.63
CA LEU A 219 -17.33 1.70 5.76
C LEU A 219 -18.09 0.48 6.31
N VAL A 220 -18.60 -0.39 5.42
CA VAL A 220 -19.24 -1.64 5.86
C VAL A 220 -18.26 -2.53 6.63
N MET A 221 -17.02 -2.65 6.16
CA MET A 221 -15.99 -3.43 6.85
C MET A 221 -15.59 -2.84 8.21
N GLU A 222 -15.73 -1.53 8.42
CA GLU A 222 -15.51 -0.91 9.73
C GLU A 222 -16.48 -1.46 10.80
N TYR A 223 -17.70 -1.80 10.41
CA TYR A 223 -18.65 -2.44 11.32
C TYR A 223 -18.13 -3.80 11.82
N PHE A 224 -17.48 -4.58 10.94
CA PHE A 224 -16.81 -5.83 11.37
C PHE A 224 -15.69 -5.54 12.38
N THR A 225 -14.87 -4.50 12.16
CA THR A 225 -13.85 -4.08 13.11
C THR A 225 -14.46 -3.74 14.47
N CYS A 226 -15.57 -2.99 14.50
CA CYS A 226 -16.29 -2.66 15.74
C CYS A 226 -16.74 -3.93 16.50
N LEU A 227 -17.33 -4.91 15.80
CA LEU A 227 -17.75 -6.18 16.42
C LEU A 227 -16.56 -6.96 16.99
N MET A 228 -15.45 -7.01 16.26
CA MET A 228 -14.22 -7.64 16.73
C MET A 228 -13.65 -6.95 17.97
N ASP A 229 -13.65 -5.62 18.00
CA ASP A 229 -13.14 -4.86 19.13
C ASP A 229 -14.02 -5.05 20.37
N ILE A 230 -15.35 -5.13 20.21
CA ILE A 230 -16.27 -5.50 21.30
C ILE A 230 -15.97 -6.92 21.81
N ALA A 231 -15.75 -7.89 20.92
CA ALA A 231 -15.43 -9.27 21.30
C ALA A 231 -14.09 -9.37 22.03
N VAL A 232 -13.09 -8.57 21.63
CA VAL A 232 -11.77 -8.49 22.26
C VAL A 232 -11.85 -7.79 23.61
N HIS A 233 -12.57 -6.67 23.71
CA HIS A 233 -12.75 -5.93 24.96
C HIS A 233 -13.46 -6.77 26.02
N ARG A 234 -14.43 -7.60 25.61
CA ARG A 234 -15.13 -8.55 26.48
C ARG A 234 -14.34 -9.85 26.75
N GLU A 235 -13.09 -9.92 26.30
CA GLU A 235 -12.19 -11.08 26.43
C GLU A 235 -12.76 -12.39 25.84
N ARG A 236 -13.75 -12.29 24.94
CA ARG A 236 -14.34 -13.46 24.27
C ARG A 236 -13.45 -13.94 23.11
N ILE A 237 -12.74 -13.01 22.47
CA ILE A 237 -11.64 -13.29 21.55
C ILE A 237 -10.36 -12.72 22.16
N VAL A 238 -9.33 -13.55 22.31
CA VAL A 238 -8.04 -13.13 22.88
C VAL A 238 -6.99 -13.02 21.78
N PRO A 239 -6.49 -11.82 21.45
CA PRO A 239 -5.43 -11.65 20.46
C PRO A 239 -4.12 -12.34 20.87
N ILE A 240 -3.31 -12.74 19.88
CA ILE A 240 -2.00 -13.37 20.17
C ILE A 240 -1.11 -12.41 20.97
N TYR A 241 -1.12 -11.13 20.62
CA TYR A 241 -0.27 -10.07 21.19
C TYR A 241 -1.06 -9.08 22.07
N SER A 242 -1.84 -9.57 23.02
CA SER A 242 -2.64 -8.71 23.91
C SER A 242 -1.83 -7.74 24.79
N ARG A 243 -0.51 -7.94 24.94
CA ARG A 243 0.38 -7.08 25.74
C ARG A 243 1.15 -6.05 24.92
N VAL A 244 0.96 -6.00 23.61
CA VAL A 244 1.60 -5.00 22.73
C VAL A 244 0.55 -3.96 22.39
N SER A 245 0.88 -2.67 22.54
CA SER A 245 0.00 -1.56 22.17
C SER A 245 0.52 -0.86 20.90
N PRO A 246 -0.27 -0.68 19.83
CA PRO A 246 -1.68 -1.04 19.73
C PRO A 246 -1.91 -2.56 19.68
N VAL A 247 -3.02 -3.00 20.28
CA VAL A 247 -3.45 -4.40 20.23
C VAL A 247 -4.02 -4.68 18.85
N VAL A 248 -3.48 -5.69 18.16
CA VAL A 248 -3.95 -6.09 16.83
C VAL A 248 -4.59 -7.47 16.92
N SER A 249 -5.89 -7.52 16.68
CA SER A 249 -6.70 -8.75 16.67
C SER A 249 -7.01 -9.24 15.25
N HIS A 250 -7.04 -8.32 14.28
CA HIS A 250 -7.38 -8.62 12.89
C HIS A 250 -6.71 -7.62 11.93
N LEU A 251 -6.59 -8.02 10.67
CA LEU A 251 -6.04 -7.24 9.57
C LEU A 251 -6.98 -7.38 8.37
N ILE A 252 -7.40 -6.25 7.80
CA ILE A 252 -8.33 -6.20 6.66
C ILE A 252 -7.65 -5.48 5.50
N TYR A 253 -7.75 -6.06 4.31
CA TYR A 253 -7.42 -5.37 3.07
C TYR A 253 -8.57 -5.61 2.09
N ALA A 254 -9.51 -4.68 2.05
CA ALA A 254 -10.78 -4.85 1.35
C ALA A 254 -11.51 -6.09 1.88
N ASP A 255 -11.70 -7.12 1.07
CA ASP A 255 -12.35 -8.39 1.43
C ASP A 255 -11.38 -9.47 1.96
N ASP A 256 -10.06 -9.27 1.84
CA ASP A 256 -9.06 -10.16 2.43
C ASP A 256 -8.94 -9.89 3.94
N LEU A 257 -9.46 -10.82 4.76
CA LEU A 257 -9.51 -10.71 6.21
C LEU A 257 -8.64 -11.76 6.91
N LEU A 258 -7.80 -11.32 7.83
CA LEU A 258 -7.04 -12.18 8.76
C LEU A 258 -7.40 -11.86 10.20
N VAL A 259 -7.70 -12.88 11.00
CA VAL A 259 -7.90 -12.78 12.46
C VAL A 259 -6.81 -13.55 13.18
N LEU A 260 -6.16 -12.93 14.16
CA LEU A 260 -4.98 -13.44 14.85
C LEU A 260 -5.28 -13.59 16.35
N MET A 261 -5.54 -14.81 16.78
CA MET A 261 -6.08 -15.08 18.11
C MET A 261 -5.48 -16.31 18.80
N ARG A 262 -5.67 -16.42 20.11
CA ARG A 262 -5.47 -17.65 20.86
C ARG A 262 -6.71 -18.53 20.68
N PRO A 263 -6.57 -19.74 20.14
CA PRO A 263 -7.71 -20.56 19.78
C PRO A 263 -8.23 -21.33 21.00
N SER A 264 -9.30 -20.82 21.61
CA SER A 264 -10.17 -21.56 22.54
C SER A 264 -11.45 -21.97 21.82
N MET A 265 -12.17 -23.00 22.30
CA MET A 265 -13.45 -23.40 21.67
C MET A 265 -14.45 -22.23 21.73
N ARG A 266 -14.53 -21.58 22.89
CA ARG A 266 -15.33 -20.36 23.10
C ARG A 266 -14.93 -19.24 22.14
N GLY A 267 -13.64 -19.00 21.93
CA GLY A 267 -13.17 -17.94 21.05
C GLY A 267 -13.48 -18.21 19.57
N MET A 268 -13.34 -19.45 19.12
CA MET A 268 -13.69 -19.84 17.75
C MET A 268 -15.20 -19.70 17.51
N ARG A 269 -16.02 -20.12 18.49
CA ARG A 269 -17.47 -19.95 18.45
C ARG A 269 -17.88 -18.48 18.47
N GLU A 270 -17.22 -17.65 19.29
CA GLU A 270 -17.47 -16.21 19.30
C GLU A 270 -17.16 -15.58 17.94
N LEU A 271 -16.05 -15.97 17.28
CA LEU A 271 -15.76 -15.49 15.93
C LEU A 271 -16.85 -15.91 14.92
N ALA A 272 -17.43 -17.11 15.07
CA ALA A 272 -18.56 -17.53 14.27
C ALA A 272 -19.81 -16.67 14.50
N VAL A 273 -20.09 -16.30 15.76
CA VAL A 273 -21.17 -15.38 16.13
C VAL A 273 -20.96 -14.00 15.51
N VAL A 274 -19.75 -13.44 15.63
CA VAL A 274 -19.39 -12.15 15.00
C VAL A 274 -19.61 -12.19 13.50
N MET A 275 -19.17 -13.26 12.82
CA MET A 275 -19.36 -13.41 11.38
C MET A 275 -20.84 -13.55 10.98
N GLU A 276 -21.65 -14.22 11.81
CA GLU A 276 -23.08 -14.38 11.57
C GLU A 276 -23.81 -13.05 11.73
N GLU A 277 -23.57 -12.32 12.83
CA GLU A 277 -24.15 -10.99 13.07
C GLU A 277 -23.75 -10.00 11.97
N PHE A 278 -22.46 -9.95 11.65
CA PHE A 278 -21.94 -9.14 10.55
C PHE A 278 -22.68 -9.45 9.24
N GLY A 279 -22.80 -10.74 8.92
CA GLY A 279 -23.45 -11.18 7.70
C GLY A 279 -24.95 -10.95 7.65
N GLN A 280 -25.66 -10.98 8.78
CA GLN A 280 -27.10 -10.73 8.86
C GLN A 280 -27.44 -9.29 8.52
N LEU A 281 -26.67 -8.35 9.05
CA LEU A 281 -26.92 -6.93 8.86
C LEU A 281 -26.35 -6.44 7.53
N SER A 282 -25.07 -6.72 7.27
CA SER A 282 -24.36 -6.21 6.08
C SER A 282 -24.63 -6.97 4.80
N GLY A 283 -25.17 -8.20 4.88
CA GLY A 283 -25.27 -9.12 3.74
C GLY A 283 -23.97 -9.87 3.42
N LEU A 284 -22.83 -9.50 4.03
CA LEU A 284 -21.52 -10.09 3.77
C LEU A 284 -21.33 -11.39 4.55
N ARG A 285 -21.64 -12.51 3.89
CA ARG A 285 -21.56 -13.84 4.49
C ARG A 285 -20.19 -14.49 4.29
N LEU A 286 -19.74 -15.23 5.31
CA LEU A 286 -18.54 -16.05 5.26
C LEU A 286 -18.62 -17.10 4.13
N ASN A 287 -17.53 -17.21 3.38
CA ASN A 287 -17.29 -18.27 2.41
C ASN A 287 -16.51 -19.41 3.07
N ARG A 288 -17.23 -20.42 3.56
CA ARG A 288 -16.63 -21.51 4.35
C ARG A 288 -15.63 -22.35 3.56
N ASP A 289 -15.85 -22.52 2.25
CA ASP A 289 -14.98 -23.34 1.39
C ASP A 289 -13.61 -22.70 1.13
N LYS A 290 -13.56 -21.36 1.14
CA LYS A 290 -12.32 -20.59 0.90
C LYS A 290 -11.67 -20.09 2.18
N SER A 291 -12.42 -20.06 3.27
CA SER A 291 -11.92 -19.65 4.59
C SER A 291 -11.21 -20.82 5.26
N LYS A 292 -10.10 -20.55 5.94
CA LYS A 292 -9.30 -21.59 6.60
C LYS A 292 -8.73 -21.10 7.92
N VAL A 293 -8.54 -22.03 8.87
CA VAL A 293 -7.80 -21.76 10.11
C VAL A 293 -6.42 -22.41 10.07
N TYR A 294 -5.40 -21.63 10.34
CA TYR A 294 -4.02 -22.06 10.44
C TYR A 294 -3.61 -22.05 11.91
N PHE A 295 -3.09 -23.17 12.41
CA PHE A 295 -2.70 -23.32 13.82
C PHE A 295 -1.20 -23.53 13.98
N ASN A 296 -0.63 -23.06 15.09
CA ASN A 296 0.71 -23.45 15.45
C ASN A 296 0.79 -24.92 15.91
N ASN A 297 2.01 -25.45 16.03
CA ASN A 297 2.23 -26.85 16.43
C ASN A 297 1.75 -27.14 17.86
N SER A 298 1.70 -26.14 18.74
CA SER A 298 1.24 -26.30 20.12
C SER A 298 -0.29 -26.41 20.27
N CYS A 299 -1.07 -26.15 19.22
CA CYS A 299 -2.52 -26.23 19.30
C CYS A 299 -3.00 -27.69 19.24
N THR A 300 -3.76 -28.10 20.25
CA THR A 300 -4.51 -29.37 20.24
C THR A 300 -5.92 -29.16 19.68
N LEU A 301 -6.59 -30.25 19.26
CA LEU A 301 -7.96 -30.24 18.76
C LEU A 301 -8.18 -29.26 17.59
N LYS A 302 -7.24 -29.23 16.64
CA LYS A 302 -7.22 -28.22 15.56
C LYS A 302 -8.47 -28.30 14.68
N GLU A 303 -8.87 -29.51 14.36
CA GLU A 303 -10.01 -29.82 13.50
C GLU A 303 -11.34 -29.43 14.18
N GLU A 304 -11.53 -29.81 15.45
CA GLU A 304 -12.70 -29.42 16.25
C GLU A 304 -12.83 -27.89 16.40
N ARG A 305 -11.70 -27.22 16.64
CA ARG A 305 -11.65 -25.75 16.74
C ARG A 305 -12.01 -25.07 15.42
N ALA A 306 -11.56 -25.61 14.29
CA ALA A 306 -11.93 -25.08 12.98
C ALA A 306 -13.43 -25.32 12.68
N LEU A 307 -13.97 -26.45 13.13
CA LEU A 307 -15.38 -26.81 12.98
C LEU A 307 -16.32 -25.86 13.74
N GLU A 308 -15.91 -25.29 14.88
CA GLU A 308 -16.69 -24.25 15.60
C GLU A 308 -16.98 -23.01 14.72
N LEU A 309 -16.11 -22.71 13.76
CA LEU A 309 -16.32 -21.67 12.75
C LEU A 309 -16.97 -22.21 11.47
N GLY A 310 -17.10 -23.53 11.34
CA GLY A 310 -17.61 -24.22 10.18
C GLY A 310 -16.68 -24.16 8.98
N VAL A 311 -15.35 -24.14 9.21
CA VAL A 311 -14.34 -24.08 8.16
C VAL A 311 -13.29 -25.17 8.34
N GLU A 312 -12.51 -25.40 7.29
CA GLU A 312 -11.41 -26.36 7.35
C GLU A 312 -10.14 -25.77 7.98
N LYS A 313 -9.33 -26.66 8.54
CA LYS A 313 -7.94 -26.36 8.86
C LYS A 313 -7.13 -26.22 7.55
N GLY A 314 -6.22 -25.26 7.53
CA GLY A 314 -5.20 -25.14 6.50
C GLY A 314 -3.78 -25.27 7.07
N ASP A 315 -2.82 -25.40 6.16
CA ASP A 315 -1.39 -25.44 6.47
C ASP A 315 -0.67 -24.20 5.92
N LEU A 316 0.33 -23.72 6.66
CA LEU A 316 1.22 -22.66 6.22
C LEU A 316 2.41 -23.26 5.44
N PRO A 317 2.95 -22.56 4.43
CA PRO A 317 2.64 -21.18 4.02
C PRO A 317 1.37 -21.05 3.16
N VAL A 318 0.72 -19.89 3.21
CA VAL A 318 -0.46 -19.56 2.37
C VAL A 318 -0.23 -18.26 1.60
N LYS A 319 -0.81 -18.10 0.41
CA LYS A 319 -0.80 -16.81 -0.30
C LYS A 319 -1.71 -15.79 0.41
N TYR A 320 -1.17 -14.62 0.73
CA TYR A 320 -1.89 -13.46 1.27
C TYR A 320 -1.40 -12.19 0.56
N LEU A 321 -2.33 -11.38 0.03
CA LEU A 321 -2.03 -10.14 -0.70
C LEU A 321 -0.97 -10.29 -1.80
N GLY A 322 -0.97 -11.44 -2.48
CA GLY A 322 -0.05 -11.71 -3.59
C GLY A 322 1.31 -12.30 -3.18
N VAL A 323 1.65 -12.37 -1.89
CA VAL A 323 2.92 -12.92 -1.38
C VAL A 323 2.71 -14.13 -0.46
N PRO A 324 3.70 -15.02 -0.30
CA PRO A 324 3.61 -16.15 0.63
C PRO A 324 3.70 -15.67 2.08
N LEU A 325 2.64 -15.91 2.84
CA LEU A 325 2.57 -15.72 4.28
C LEU A 325 3.09 -16.98 4.98
N SER A 326 4.30 -16.90 5.54
CA SER A 326 4.97 -18.01 6.20
C SER A 326 5.47 -17.64 7.60
N VAL A 327 5.53 -18.64 8.48
CA VAL A 327 6.05 -18.48 9.85
C VAL A 327 7.57 -18.28 9.84
N ASN A 328 8.27 -18.88 8.87
CA ASN A 328 9.65 -18.52 8.58
C ASN A 328 9.66 -17.34 7.61
N TYR A 329 10.67 -16.48 7.69
CA TYR A 329 10.90 -15.56 6.58
C TYR A 329 11.14 -16.34 5.31
N ALA A 330 10.62 -15.79 4.21
CA ALA A 330 10.59 -16.41 2.91
C ALA A 330 11.93 -17.09 2.56
N LYS A 331 11.98 -18.42 2.66
CA LYS A 331 13.08 -19.22 2.13
C LYS A 331 12.98 -19.27 0.61
N ASP A 332 14.04 -19.67 -0.07
CA ASP A 332 14.06 -19.82 -1.53
C ASP A 332 12.85 -20.59 -2.07
N ARG A 333 12.44 -21.67 -1.36
CA ARG A 333 11.27 -22.49 -1.69
C ARG A 333 9.95 -21.70 -1.66
N GLU A 334 9.79 -20.79 -0.71
CA GLU A 334 8.55 -20.01 -0.54
C GLU A 334 8.44 -18.93 -1.62
N CYS A 335 9.58 -18.42 -2.09
CA CYS A 335 9.66 -17.50 -3.22
C CYS A 335 9.67 -18.18 -4.60
N GLN A 336 9.60 -19.52 -4.68
CA GLN A 336 9.66 -20.23 -5.95
C GLN A 336 8.54 -19.78 -6.91
N SER A 337 7.35 -19.48 -6.37
CA SER A 337 6.23 -18.96 -7.17
C SER A 337 6.54 -17.65 -7.91
N LEU A 338 7.45 -16.81 -7.39
CA LEU A 338 7.91 -15.60 -8.08
C LEU A 338 8.86 -15.95 -9.24
N VAL A 339 9.73 -16.94 -9.04
CA VAL A 339 10.63 -17.44 -10.10
C VAL A 339 9.83 -18.08 -11.22
N ASP A 340 8.87 -18.95 -10.88
CA ASP A 340 7.99 -19.61 -11.84
C ASP A 340 7.13 -18.61 -12.61
N PHE A 341 6.71 -17.53 -11.95
CA PHE A 341 6.01 -16.43 -12.60
C PHE A 341 6.88 -15.76 -13.66
N ALA A 342 8.13 -15.39 -13.31
CA ALA A 342 9.05 -14.77 -14.25
C ALA A 342 9.35 -15.71 -15.44
N GLN A 343 9.55 -17.00 -15.16
CA GLN A 343 9.80 -18.03 -16.17
C GLN A 343 8.63 -18.17 -17.14
N ARG A 344 7.39 -18.36 -16.64
CA ARG A 344 6.19 -18.50 -17.47
C ARG A 344 5.92 -17.27 -18.35
N ARG A 345 6.19 -16.07 -17.83
CA ARG A 345 6.05 -14.83 -18.62
C ARG A 345 7.04 -14.79 -19.76
N VAL A 346 8.31 -15.09 -19.49
CA VAL A 346 9.38 -15.15 -20.49
C VAL A 346 9.06 -16.19 -21.57
N GLU A 347 8.65 -17.39 -21.19
CA GLU A 347 8.27 -18.46 -22.14
C GLU A 347 7.12 -18.02 -23.05
N GLY A 348 6.07 -17.41 -22.49
CA GLY A 348 4.95 -16.88 -23.26
C GLY A 348 5.35 -15.76 -24.23
N TRP A 349 6.33 -14.92 -23.86
CA TRP A 349 6.79 -13.83 -24.72
C TRP A 349 7.78 -14.27 -25.80
N GLN A 350 8.54 -15.35 -25.57
CA GLN A 350 9.46 -15.89 -26.57
C GLN A 350 8.74 -16.31 -27.85
N ALA A 351 7.47 -16.71 -27.75
CA ALA A 351 6.63 -17.04 -28.90
C ALA A 351 6.26 -15.83 -29.80
N ALA A 352 6.49 -14.59 -29.35
CA ALA A 352 5.95 -13.38 -29.99
C ALA A 352 6.93 -12.62 -30.92
N GLY A 353 8.09 -13.19 -31.27
CA GLY A 353 9.03 -12.57 -32.25
C GLY A 353 9.54 -11.17 -31.87
N LEU A 354 9.83 -10.94 -30.59
CA LEU A 354 10.09 -9.60 -30.03
C LEU A 354 11.48 -9.05 -30.35
N SER A 355 11.54 -7.75 -30.67
CA SER A 355 12.79 -6.97 -30.77
C SER A 355 13.54 -6.88 -29.44
N PHE A 356 14.83 -6.56 -29.48
CA PHE A 356 15.66 -6.37 -28.28
C PHE A 356 15.05 -5.31 -27.33
N GLY A 357 14.65 -4.16 -27.87
CA GLY A 357 13.96 -3.11 -27.11
C GLY A 357 12.62 -3.57 -26.53
N GLY A 358 11.82 -4.33 -27.28
CA GLY A 358 10.57 -4.91 -26.80
C GLY A 358 10.78 -5.86 -25.61
N ARG A 359 11.83 -6.69 -25.65
CA ARG A 359 12.18 -7.58 -24.54
C ARG A 359 12.60 -6.81 -23.29
N ILE A 360 13.40 -5.76 -23.44
CA ILE A 360 13.79 -4.86 -22.34
C ILE A 360 12.55 -4.23 -21.69
N GLU A 361 11.61 -3.74 -22.50
CA GLU A 361 10.41 -3.07 -21.97
C GLU A 361 9.49 -4.03 -21.22
N LEU A 362 9.34 -5.29 -21.66
CA LEU A 362 8.59 -6.30 -20.92
C LEU A 362 9.25 -6.68 -19.59
N VAL A 363 10.58 -6.81 -19.56
CA VAL A 363 11.34 -7.04 -18.31
C VAL A 363 11.13 -5.88 -17.34
N ARG A 364 11.18 -4.63 -17.83
CA ARG A 364 11.00 -3.43 -17.02
C ARG A 364 9.56 -3.29 -16.50
N SER A 365 8.57 -3.34 -17.39
CA SER A 365 7.17 -3.03 -17.07
C SER A 365 6.45 -4.15 -16.30
N VAL A 366 6.86 -5.41 -16.49
CA VAL A 366 6.16 -6.56 -15.90
C VAL A 366 6.99 -7.25 -14.82
N ILE A 367 8.16 -7.81 -15.16
CA ILE A 367 8.94 -8.61 -14.21
C ILE A 367 9.47 -7.73 -13.08
N SER A 368 10.08 -6.60 -13.42
CA SER A 368 10.67 -5.69 -12.42
C SER A 368 9.61 -5.05 -11.53
N ALA A 369 8.43 -4.74 -12.05
CA ALA A 369 7.32 -4.18 -11.27
C ALA A 369 6.80 -5.18 -10.21
N ILE A 370 6.65 -6.45 -10.58
CA ILE A 370 6.18 -7.50 -9.66
C ILE A 370 7.26 -7.86 -8.63
N ALA A 371 8.51 -7.96 -9.07
CA ALA A 371 9.64 -8.15 -8.16
C ALA A 371 9.75 -7.00 -7.15
N LEU A 372 9.57 -5.74 -7.60
CA LEU A 372 9.56 -4.57 -6.73
C LEU A 372 8.48 -4.64 -5.65
N PHE A 373 7.27 -5.12 -5.99
CA PHE A 373 6.21 -5.33 -5.01
C PHE A 373 6.61 -6.37 -3.94
N TRP A 374 7.19 -7.49 -4.36
CA TRP A 374 7.68 -8.53 -3.44
C TRP A 374 8.78 -8.01 -2.53
N LEU A 375 9.77 -7.30 -3.09
CA LEU A 375 10.91 -6.74 -2.34
C LEU A 375 10.50 -5.68 -1.31
N GLN A 376 9.36 -5.03 -1.50
CA GLN A 376 8.79 -4.10 -0.51
C GLN A 376 7.92 -4.78 0.55
N SER A 377 7.37 -5.96 0.25
CA SER A 377 6.38 -6.64 1.10
C SER A 377 6.98 -7.75 1.96
N ILE A 378 8.07 -8.38 1.51
CA ILE A 378 8.76 -9.46 2.22
C ILE A 378 10.28 -9.39 2.01
N MET A 379 11.01 -10.07 2.89
CA MET A 379 12.46 -10.22 2.80
C MET A 379 12.84 -11.32 1.81
N VAL A 380 12.89 -11.00 0.50
CA VAL A 380 13.25 -11.97 -0.54
C VAL A 380 14.75 -12.36 -0.46
N PRO A 381 15.10 -13.66 -0.51
CA PRO A 381 16.48 -14.11 -0.55
C PRO A 381 17.28 -13.62 -1.77
N LEU A 382 18.58 -13.39 -1.59
CA LEU A 382 19.46 -12.95 -2.68
C LEU A 382 19.55 -13.99 -3.80
N ALA A 383 19.53 -15.28 -3.44
CA ALA A 383 19.57 -16.38 -4.40
C ALA A 383 18.35 -16.35 -5.33
N THR A 384 17.14 -16.15 -4.80
CA THR A 384 15.92 -15.96 -5.61
C THR A 384 16.06 -14.77 -6.55
N ILE A 385 16.55 -13.62 -6.07
CA ILE A 385 16.73 -12.41 -6.89
C ILE A 385 17.67 -12.68 -8.07
N ARG A 386 18.84 -13.29 -7.79
CA ARG A 386 19.81 -13.64 -8.83
C ARG A 386 19.25 -14.63 -9.86
N LYS A 387 18.41 -15.58 -9.44
CA LYS A 387 17.70 -16.49 -10.36
C LYS A 387 16.80 -15.71 -11.32
N ILE A 388 16.02 -14.74 -10.82
CA ILE A 388 15.14 -13.91 -11.64
C ILE A 388 15.94 -13.04 -12.61
N GLU A 389 17.01 -12.39 -12.16
CA GLU A 389 17.91 -11.62 -13.03
C GLU A 389 18.53 -12.50 -14.13
N GLY A 390 18.92 -13.73 -13.79
CA GLY A 390 19.41 -14.71 -14.77
C GLY A 390 18.37 -15.09 -15.83
N ILE A 391 17.10 -15.27 -15.43
CA ILE A 391 15.98 -15.49 -16.37
C ILE A 391 15.81 -14.28 -17.30
N CYS A 392 15.84 -13.07 -16.74
CA CYS A 392 15.72 -11.83 -17.52
C CYS A 392 16.87 -11.67 -18.51
N ALA A 393 18.11 -11.92 -18.09
CA ALA A 393 19.29 -11.84 -18.94
C ALA A 393 19.19 -12.81 -20.12
N LYS A 394 18.87 -14.09 -19.86
CA LYS A 394 18.68 -15.10 -20.93
C LYS A 394 17.56 -14.72 -21.90
N PHE A 395 16.47 -14.15 -21.39
CA PHE A 395 15.36 -13.70 -22.23
C PHE A 395 15.77 -12.57 -23.17
N ILE A 396 16.44 -11.54 -22.65
CA ILE A 396 16.89 -10.38 -23.44
C ILE A 396 17.79 -10.80 -24.60
N TRP A 397 18.65 -11.81 -24.39
CA TRP A 397 19.55 -12.36 -25.41
C TRP A 397 18.96 -13.52 -26.20
N HIS A 398 17.68 -13.86 -26.00
CA HIS A 398 17.00 -14.97 -26.68
C HIS A 398 17.76 -16.31 -26.57
N GLY A 399 18.39 -16.57 -25.42
CA GLY A 399 19.21 -17.77 -25.20
C GLY A 399 20.55 -17.80 -25.96
N GLY A 400 20.90 -16.74 -26.69
CA GLY A 400 22.18 -16.58 -27.39
C GLY A 400 23.31 -16.08 -26.48
N ILE A 401 24.45 -15.73 -27.09
CA ILE A 401 25.61 -15.17 -26.38
C ILE A 401 25.25 -13.79 -25.82
N HIS A 402 25.53 -13.59 -24.53
CA HIS A 402 25.34 -12.29 -23.88
C HIS A 402 26.46 -11.34 -24.31
N ALA A 403 26.22 -10.49 -25.30
CA ALA A 403 27.20 -9.52 -25.77
C ALA A 403 27.53 -8.45 -24.72
N ILE A 404 26.55 -8.11 -23.87
CA ILE A 404 26.71 -7.16 -22.75
C ILE A 404 26.27 -7.86 -21.46
N SER A 405 27.03 -7.65 -20.39
CA SER A 405 26.72 -8.23 -19.08
C SER A 405 25.43 -7.67 -18.49
N TRP A 406 24.77 -8.43 -17.61
CA TRP A 406 23.56 -7.95 -16.91
C TRP A 406 23.82 -6.66 -16.11
N GLU A 407 25.00 -6.55 -15.50
CA GLU A 407 25.41 -5.38 -14.74
C GLU A 407 25.47 -4.13 -15.64
N GLN A 408 26.07 -4.24 -16.83
CA GLN A 408 26.11 -3.16 -17.81
C GLN A 408 24.71 -2.79 -18.32
N LEU A 409 23.84 -3.79 -18.59
CA LEU A 409 22.45 -3.52 -18.97
C LEU A 409 21.69 -2.74 -17.88
N CYS A 410 22.00 -2.98 -16.61
CA CYS A 410 21.39 -2.31 -15.47
C CYS A 410 21.92 -0.89 -15.19
N ARG A 411 22.92 -0.42 -15.95
CA ARG A 411 23.38 0.96 -15.80
C ARG A 411 22.32 1.93 -16.34
N PRO A 412 22.22 3.14 -15.76
CA PRO A 412 21.49 4.23 -16.40
C PRO A 412 21.98 4.45 -17.84
N ARG A 413 21.11 4.95 -18.72
CA ARG A 413 21.50 5.27 -20.10
C ARG A 413 22.67 6.26 -20.17
N LYS A 414 22.67 7.26 -19.28
CA LYS A 414 23.79 8.23 -19.08
C LYS A 414 25.13 7.61 -18.69
N GLU A 415 25.13 6.36 -18.21
CA GLU A 415 26.31 5.60 -17.77
C GLU A 415 26.54 4.38 -18.68
N GLY A 416 26.02 4.42 -19.91
CA GLY A 416 26.25 3.41 -20.94
C GLY A 416 25.41 2.13 -20.84
N GLY A 417 24.35 2.12 -20.03
CA GLY A 417 23.40 0.99 -19.97
C GLY A 417 22.10 1.22 -20.72
N VAL A 418 21.14 0.29 -20.56
CA VAL A 418 19.81 0.39 -21.18
C VAL A 418 18.72 0.89 -20.22
N GLY A 419 19.11 1.23 -18.99
CA GLY A 419 18.19 1.71 -17.95
C GLY A 419 17.29 0.62 -17.36
N LEU A 420 17.76 -0.64 -17.32
CA LEU A 420 17.18 -1.65 -16.44
C LEU A 420 17.63 -1.39 -15.00
N ARG A 421 16.89 -1.87 -14.01
CA ARG A 421 17.28 -1.74 -12.60
C ARG A 421 17.69 -3.10 -12.07
N SER A 422 18.91 -3.22 -11.54
CA SER A 422 19.30 -4.43 -10.82
C SER A 422 18.37 -4.66 -9.64
N LEU A 423 17.80 -5.85 -9.55
CA LEU A 423 16.92 -6.25 -8.47
C LEU A 423 17.66 -6.34 -7.12
N VAL A 424 18.99 -6.51 -7.14
CA VAL A 424 19.84 -6.45 -5.95
C VAL A 424 19.84 -5.04 -5.36
N SER A 425 20.14 -4.01 -6.16
CA SER A 425 20.07 -2.61 -5.71
C SER A 425 18.63 -2.18 -5.39
N VAL A 426 17.62 -2.72 -6.09
CA VAL A 426 16.21 -2.49 -5.74
C VAL A 426 15.88 -3.06 -4.34
N ARG A 427 16.42 -4.23 -3.97
CA ARG A 427 16.26 -4.80 -2.63
C ARG A 427 16.85 -3.88 -1.57
N GLU A 428 18.06 -3.37 -1.78
CA GLU A 428 18.72 -2.46 -0.84
C GLU A 428 17.93 -1.16 -0.67
N ALA A 429 17.48 -0.57 -1.78
CA ALA A 429 16.61 0.61 -1.76
C ALA A 429 15.28 0.35 -1.04
N ALA A 430 14.69 -0.85 -1.22
CA ALA A 430 13.49 -1.26 -0.49
C ALA A 430 13.74 -1.36 1.03
N GLY A 431 14.93 -1.82 1.45
CA GLY A 431 15.33 -1.83 2.85
C GLY A 431 15.49 -0.44 3.46
N ILE A 432 16.07 0.50 2.74
CA ILE A 432 16.16 1.90 3.18
C ILE A 432 14.77 2.53 3.24
N LYS A 433 13.91 2.29 2.23
CA LYS A 433 12.51 2.72 2.25
C LYS A 433 11.79 2.18 3.48
N LEU A 434 12.00 0.92 3.83
CA LEU A 434 11.39 0.30 4.99
C LEU A 434 11.84 0.97 6.30
N ALA A 435 13.15 1.24 6.43
CA ALA A 435 13.69 1.96 7.58
C ALA A 435 13.17 3.41 7.66
N TRP A 436 13.05 4.10 6.52
CA TRP A 436 12.44 5.43 6.41
C TRP A 436 10.99 5.43 6.89
N ARG A 437 10.16 4.48 6.41
CA ARG A 437 8.75 4.37 6.83
C ARG A 437 8.62 4.09 8.31
N PHE A 438 9.46 3.19 8.84
CA PHE A 438 9.51 2.93 10.28
C PHE A 438 9.85 4.19 11.08
N LEU A 439 10.84 4.96 10.63
CA LEU A 439 11.29 6.20 11.28
C LEU A 439 10.24 7.32 11.22
N GLN A 440 9.52 7.46 10.10
CA GLN A 440 8.41 8.42 9.97
C GLN A 440 7.23 8.07 10.88
N GLY A 441 6.96 6.78 11.07
CA GLY A 441 5.81 6.32 11.84
C GLY A 441 4.49 6.55 11.09
N GLY A 442 3.40 6.71 11.83
CA GLY A 442 2.09 7.04 11.27
C GLY A 442 1.33 5.87 10.63
N SER A 443 1.80 4.62 10.82
CA SER A 443 1.12 3.41 10.36
C SER A 443 0.91 2.42 11.50
N LEU A 444 -0.09 1.53 11.39
CA LEU A 444 -0.32 0.46 12.37
C LEU A 444 0.92 -0.41 12.54
N TRP A 445 1.57 -0.74 11.42
CA TRP A 445 2.80 -1.52 11.38
C TRP A 445 3.93 -0.84 12.14
N SER A 446 4.24 0.43 11.86
CA SER A 446 5.34 1.14 12.51
C SER A 446 5.09 1.32 14.01
N ALA A 447 3.86 1.65 14.42
CA ALA A 447 3.45 1.75 15.81
C ALA A 447 3.62 0.41 16.56
N TRP A 448 3.13 -0.69 15.97
CA TRP A 448 3.23 -2.02 16.56
C TRP A 448 4.68 -2.49 16.67
N MET A 449 5.49 -2.31 15.62
CA MET A 449 6.91 -2.67 15.59
C MET A 449 7.71 -1.88 16.64
N SER A 450 7.44 -0.58 16.76
CA SER A 450 8.07 0.29 17.75
C SER A 450 7.75 -0.17 19.18
N SER A 451 6.48 -0.41 19.47
CA SER A 451 6.03 -0.93 20.77
C SER A 451 6.64 -2.29 21.11
N ARG A 452 6.69 -3.20 20.14
CA ARG A 452 7.21 -4.55 20.33
C ARG A 452 8.72 -4.58 20.61
N TYR A 453 9.50 -3.83 19.83
CA TYR A 453 10.96 -3.98 19.79
C TYR A 453 11.73 -2.79 20.38
N LEU A 454 11.32 -1.54 20.12
CA LEU A 454 11.98 -0.38 20.71
C LEU A 454 11.62 -0.23 22.19
N ARG A 455 10.35 -0.43 22.56
CA ARG A 455 9.85 -0.31 23.95
C ARG A 455 10.24 1.04 24.59
N GLY A 456 10.09 2.12 23.83
CA GLY A 456 10.46 3.47 24.27
C GLY A 456 11.94 3.84 24.12
N ARG A 457 12.82 2.92 23.70
CA ARG A 457 14.20 3.26 23.36
C ARG A 457 14.28 4.07 22.07
N ASN A 458 15.27 4.96 21.98
CA ASN A 458 15.52 5.73 20.76
C ASN A 458 15.99 4.81 19.62
N PHE A 459 15.48 5.06 18.41
CA PHE A 459 15.75 4.26 17.22
C PHE A 459 17.23 4.19 16.83
N TRP A 460 17.98 5.27 17.01
CA TRP A 460 19.36 5.39 16.53
C TRP A 460 20.36 4.66 17.41
N VAL A 461 20.10 4.59 18.72
CA VAL A 461 20.96 3.89 19.69
C VAL A 461 20.45 2.51 20.10
N CYS A 462 19.32 2.05 19.55
CA CYS A 462 18.85 0.70 19.79
C CYS A 462 19.84 -0.33 19.22
N GLU A 463 20.45 -1.12 20.11
CA GLU A 463 21.30 -2.24 19.72
C GLU A 463 20.48 -3.40 19.14
N ILE A 464 21.10 -4.16 18.25
CA ILE A 464 20.46 -5.32 17.63
C ILE A 464 20.44 -6.50 18.61
N ASP A 465 19.25 -6.92 19.02
CA ASP A 465 19.05 -8.07 19.90
C ASP A 465 18.74 -9.35 19.11
N ASN A 466 19.18 -10.50 19.59
CA ASN A 466 18.92 -11.80 18.98
C ASN A 466 17.42 -12.13 18.86
N ASN A 467 16.60 -11.66 19.79
CA ASN A 467 15.15 -11.88 19.85
C ASN A 467 14.36 -11.04 18.81
N PHE A 468 14.97 -10.01 18.24
CA PHE A 468 14.34 -9.18 17.21
C PHE A 468 14.00 -9.99 15.96
N SER A 469 12.97 -9.55 15.23
CA SER A 469 12.64 -10.18 13.94
C SER A 469 13.70 -9.87 12.90
N VAL A 470 13.77 -10.70 11.85
CA VAL A 470 14.68 -10.45 10.73
C VAL A 470 14.33 -9.11 10.07
N SER A 471 13.05 -8.74 9.97
CA SER A 471 12.66 -7.43 9.42
C SER A 471 13.10 -6.29 10.31
N PHE A 472 12.94 -6.39 11.63
CA PHE A 472 13.41 -5.33 12.52
C PHE A 472 14.94 -5.22 12.53
N LYS A 473 15.66 -6.34 12.54
CA LYS A 473 17.12 -6.36 12.35
C LYS A 473 17.51 -5.72 11.01
N TYR A 474 16.76 -6.00 9.95
CA TYR A 474 17.02 -5.42 8.63
C TYR A 474 16.80 -3.91 8.61
N ILE A 475 15.75 -3.40 9.25
CA ILE A 475 15.53 -1.96 9.46
C ILE A 475 16.74 -1.34 10.18
N LEU A 476 17.16 -1.93 11.30
CA LEU A 476 18.27 -1.42 12.09
C LEU A 476 19.61 -1.43 11.33
N ARG A 477 19.84 -2.42 10.45
CA ARG A 477 21.02 -2.49 9.59
C ARG A 477 21.08 -1.42 8.50
N ASN A 478 19.92 -0.93 8.05
CA ASN A 478 19.84 0.12 7.03
C ASN A 478 19.96 1.55 7.61
N ARG A 479 19.99 1.71 8.94
CA ARG A 479 20.13 3.02 9.62
C ARG A 479 21.32 3.85 9.12
N PRO A 480 22.54 3.31 8.96
CA PRO A 480 23.68 4.13 8.58
C PRO A 480 23.54 4.74 7.18
N VAL A 481 22.95 4.00 6.23
CA VAL A 481 22.72 4.50 4.87
C VAL A 481 21.56 5.51 4.86
N LEU A 482 20.47 5.19 5.57
CA LEU A 482 19.33 6.10 5.72
C LEU A 482 19.76 7.45 6.29
N ARG A 483 20.61 7.45 7.32
CA ARG A 483 21.12 8.65 8.00
C ARG A 483 21.78 9.65 7.06
N LYS A 484 22.52 9.16 6.06
CA LYS A 484 23.19 10.01 5.05
C LYS A 484 22.19 10.79 4.19
N ALA A 485 20.98 10.25 4.02
CA ALA A 485 19.97 10.74 3.08
C ALA A 485 18.75 11.41 3.75
N ILE A 486 18.84 11.71 5.05
CA ILE A 486 17.76 12.40 5.77
C ILE A 486 18.25 13.65 6.47
N ARG A 487 17.34 14.59 6.67
CA ARG A 487 17.52 15.77 7.52
C ARG A 487 16.32 15.91 8.45
N ARG A 488 16.49 16.67 9.53
CA ARG A 488 15.41 16.94 10.48
C ARG A 488 14.94 18.39 10.31
N LYS A 489 13.64 18.59 10.11
CA LYS A 489 13.01 19.91 10.26
C LYS A 489 12.42 20.00 11.66
N MET A 490 12.82 21.04 12.38
CA MET A 490 12.50 21.22 13.79
C MET A 490 11.31 22.15 13.98
N ARG A 491 10.52 21.89 15.02
CA ARG A 491 9.50 22.79 15.53
C ARG A 491 9.84 23.21 16.97
N GLU A 492 9.46 24.43 17.33
CA GLU A 492 9.37 24.81 18.74
C GLU A 492 8.35 23.92 19.48
N GLY A 493 8.77 23.32 20.60
CA GLY A 493 7.96 22.32 21.33
C GLY A 493 8.06 20.87 20.82
N GLY A 494 8.98 20.61 19.89
CA GLY A 494 9.23 19.29 19.30
C GLY A 494 9.62 18.16 20.28
N LYS A 495 9.58 16.93 19.77
CA LYS A 495 9.93 15.68 20.48
C LYS A 495 11.28 15.10 20.05
N THR A 496 12.01 15.74 19.14
CA THR A 496 13.35 15.29 18.75
C THR A 496 14.29 15.24 19.94
N ASP A 497 14.88 14.08 20.16
CA ASP A 497 15.82 13.83 21.23
C ASP A 497 17.06 14.71 21.03
N LEU A 498 17.46 15.43 22.07
CA LEU A 498 18.56 16.37 21.99
C LEU A 498 19.89 15.64 21.72
N TRP A 499 20.09 14.48 22.36
CA TRP A 499 21.38 13.80 22.40
C TRP A 499 21.51 12.67 21.39
N LEU A 500 20.42 11.96 21.14
CA LEU A 500 20.45 10.67 20.45
C LEU A 500 20.02 10.76 18.98
N ASP A 501 19.18 11.73 18.62
CA ASP A 501 18.72 11.89 17.23
C ASP A 501 19.79 12.58 16.37
N PRO A 502 19.98 12.17 15.10
CA PRO A 502 20.98 12.72 14.19
C PRO A 502 20.50 14.01 13.51
N TRP A 503 20.28 15.06 14.30
CA TRP A 503 19.64 16.28 13.82
C TRP A 503 20.61 17.40 13.39
N ILE A 504 21.92 17.26 13.64
CA ILE A 504 22.96 18.23 13.24
C ILE A 504 23.72 17.67 12.05
N ALA A 505 23.40 18.10 10.83
CA ALA A 505 24.01 17.60 9.59
C ALA A 505 24.02 16.06 9.44
N GLY A 506 23.06 15.36 10.09
CA GLY A 506 23.02 13.90 10.13
C GLY A 506 23.92 13.29 11.20
N GLN A 507 24.36 14.04 12.21
CA GLN A 507 25.05 13.58 13.42
C GLN A 507 24.23 13.93 14.67
N SER A 508 24.44 13.17 15.75
CA SER A 508 23.84 13.43 17.06
C SER A 508 24.83 14.13 17.98
N LEU A 509 24.35 14.86 18.99
CA LEU A 509 25.25 15.51 19.95
C LEU A 509 26.14 14.50 20.69
N LEU A 510 25.62 13.30 20.99
CA LEU A 510 26.40 12.24 21.63
C LEU A 510 27.61 11.81 20.77
N GLU A 511 27.50 11.85 19.45
CA GLU A 511 28.61 11.52 18.55
C GLU A 511 29.61 12.65 18.40
N ILE A 512 29.12 13.90 18.37
CA ILE A 512 29.97 15.09 18.23
C ILE A 512 30.82 15.29 19.49
N LEU A 513 30.19 15.16 20.66
CA LEU A 513 30.82 15.49 21.94
C LEU A 513 31.36 14.28 22.70
N GLY A 514 31.00 13.06 22.28
CA GLY A 514 31.28 11.84 23.02
C GLY A 514 30.45 11.70 24.31
N PRO A 515 30.53 10.54 25.00
CA PRO A 515 29.90 10.37 26.30
C PRO A 515 30.54 11.33 27.32
N GLN A 516 29.77 12.33 27.73
CA GLN A 516 30.04 13.20 28.87
C GLN A 516 30.13 12.38 30.16
N THR A 517 31.22 12.57 30.91
CA THR A 517 31.55 11.88 32.17
C THR A 517 30.74 12.38 33.37
N ASP A 518 30.07 13.53 33.24
CA ASP A 518 29.57 14.30 34.39
C ASP A 518 28.07 14.13 34.60
N GLY A 519 27.60 12.90 34.87
CA GLY A 519 26.31 12.65 35.56
C GLY A 519 25.01 13.20 34.95
N VAL A 520 25.04 13.92 33.82
CA VAL A 520 23.84 14.41 33.14
C VAL A 520 23.18 13.20 32.50
N ALA A 521 22.09 12.75 33.09
CA ALA A 521 21.27 11.73 32.48
C ALA A 521 20.83 12.25 31.09
N TYR A 522 21.32 11.63 30.02
CA TYR A 522 20.94 11.89 28.62
C TYR A 522 19.44 11.66 28.33
N ARG A 523 18.60 11.46 29.36
CA ARG A 523 17.23 10.99 29.24
C ARG A 523 16.27 12.16 29.35
N GLY A 524 15.39 12.27 28.36
CA GLY A 524 14.22 13.16 28.39
C GLY A 524 14.47 14.59 27.94
N LEU A 525 15.71 14.96 27.62
CA LEU A 525 16.01 16.25 26.99
C LEU A 525 15.71 16.18 25.49
N THR A 526 14.79 17.03 25.05
CA THR A 526 14.48 17.24 23.64
C THR A 526 14.99 18.61 23.17
N CYS A 527 15.11 18.77 21.85
CA CYS A 527 15.56 20.03 21.22
C CYS A 527 14.69 21.24 21.61
N ARG A 528 13.44 21.04 22.05
CA ARG A 528 12.59 22.13 22.53
C ARG A 528 13.19 22.92 23.70
N HIS A 529 14.05 22.30 24.52
CA HIS A 529 14.63 22.97 25.68
C HIS A 529 15.73 23.98 25.27
N ILE A 530 16.25 23.87 24.03
CA ILE A 530 17.26 24.77 23.48
C ILE A 530 16.70 25.69 22.37
N ILE A 531 15.38 25.75 22.24
CA ILE A 531 14.66 26.63 21.30
C ILE A 531 13.76 27.57 22.12
N ARG A 532 13.88 28.88 21.92
CA ARG A 532 12.96 29.87 22.49
C ARG A 532 12.55 30.92 21.47
N GLY A 533 11.25 31.15 21.31
CA GLY A 533 10.70 32.12 20.36
C GLY A 533 11.11 31.80 18.93
N GLY A 534 11.16 30.52 18.57
CA GLY A 534 11.60 30.05 17.25
C GLY A 534 13.11 30.18 16.97
N VAL A 535 13.94 30.47 17.97
CA VAL A 535 15.40 30.67 17.80
C VAL A 535 16.20 29.69 18.66
N TRP A 536 17.29 29.14 18.10
CA TRP A 536 18.25 28.31 18.83
C TRP A 536 19.02 29.11 19.89
N ARG A 537 19.10 28.57 21.11
CA ARG A 537 19.84 29.13 22.26
C ARG A 537 20.90 28.14 22.79
N PRO A 538 21.89 27.75 21.97
CA PRO A 538 22.91 26.77 22.37
C PRO A 538 23.81 27.25 23.52
N GLU A 539 23.94 28.57 23.71
CA GLU A 539 24.77 29.16 24.77
C GLU A 539 24.27 28.83 26.18
N GLU A 540 22.96 28.65 26.35
CA GLU A 540 22.35 28.27 27.65
C GLU A 540 22.87 26.89 28.14
N TYR A 541 23.43 26.09 27.24
CA TYR A 541 23.94 24.74 27.49
C TYR A 541 25.47 24.62 27.36
N ARG A 542 26.18 25.76 27.32
CA ARG A 542 27.66 25.84 27.25
C ARG A 542 28.29 25.10 26.06
N PHE A 543 27.57 24.97 24.94
CA PHE A 543 28.16 24.44 23.71
C PHE A 543 29.25 25.39 23.17
N THR A 544 30.27 24.83 22.51
CA THR A 544 31.33 25.63 21.88
C THR A 544 30.75 26.53 20.79
N ALA A 545 31.42 27.65 20.50
CA ALA A 545 30.97 28.59 19.46
C ALA A 545 30.80 27.92 18.10
N GLN A 546 31.69 26.97 17.76
CA GLN A 546 31.60 26.18 16.52
C GLN A 546 30.33 25.34 16.48
N LEU A 547 30.07 24.52 17.51
CA LEU A 547 28.88 23.68 17.58
C LEU A 547 27.60 24.52 17.63
N GLY A 548 27.62 25.65 18.35
CA GLY A 548 26.52 26.62 18.35
C GLY A 548 26.23 27.18 16.95
N GLY A 549 27.25 27.37 16.11
CA GLY A 549 27.10 27.73 14.71
C GLY A 549 26.43 26.64 13.87
N GLU A 550 26.84 25.38 14.02
CA GLU A 550 26.24 24.24 13.33
C GLU A 550 24.77 24.01 13.73
N ILE A 551 24.45 24.12 15.02
CA ILE A 551 23.08 24.03 15.54
C ILE A 551 22.17 25.07 14.86
N ARG A 552 22.67 26.31 14.68
CA ARG A 552 21.90 27.39 14.05
C ARG A 552 21.59 27.17 12.57
N GLN A 553 22.36 26.33 11.87
CA GLN A 553 22.08 25.97 10.48
C GLN A 553 20.88 25.03 10.34
N VAL A 554 20.45 24.38 11.42
CA VAL A 554 19.27 23.51 11.42
C VAL A 554 18.01 24.37 11.34
N GLN A 555 17.25 24.19 10.26
CA GLN A 555 16.03 24.98 10.04
C GLN A 555 14.95 24.67 11.09
N ILE A 556 14.46 25.74 11.74
CA ILE A 556 13.23 25.74 12.55
C ILE A 556 12.10 26.23 11.65
N THR A 557 11.03 25.45 11.51
CA THR A 557 9.89 25.81 10.65
C THR A 557 8.65 26.06 11.50
N PRO A 558 8.10 27.30 11.54
CA PRO A 558 6.91 27.64 12.33
C PRO A 558 5.63 26.93 11.86
N ALA A 559 5.56 26.55 10.58
CA ALA A 559 4.34 26.09 9.91
C ALA A 559 4.05 24.58 10.03
N VAL A 560 4.89 23.79 10.71
CA VAL A 560 4.70 22.32 10.79
C VAL A 560 4.06 21.94 12.13
N LEU A 561 3.08 21.03 12.08
CA LEU A 561 2.37 20.55 13.28
C LEU A 561 3.25 19.71 14.22
N SER A 562 4.35 19.13 13.73
CA SER A 562 5.31 18.32 14.49
C SER A 562 6.70 18.32 13.86
N ASP A 563 7.73 17.90 14.60
CA ASP A 563 9.04 17.63 14.00
C ASP A 563 8.92 16.54 12.91
N VAL A 564 9.56 16.75 11.76
CA VAL A 564 9.48 15.82 10.64
C VAL A 564 10.86 15.46 10.11
N TRP A 565 11.04 14.19 9.81
CA TRP A 565 12.18 13.76 9.00
C TRP A 565 11.90 14.13 7.55
N VAL A 566 12.93 14.59 6.85
CA VAL A 566 12.87 14.99 5.46
C VAL A 566 13.84 14.16 4.66
N TRP A 567 13.38 13.67 3.52
CA TRP A 567 14.23 12.95 2.57
C TRP A 567 15.09 13.97 1.82
N ALA A 568 16.41 13.83 1.95
CA ALA A 568 17.43 14.73 1.40
C ALA A 568 18.73 13.94 1.08
N PRO A 569 18.71 13.07 0.05
CA PRO A 569 19.90 12.36 -0.38
C PRO A 569 20.93 13.33 -0.97
N PRO A 570 22.25 13.10 -0.77
CA PRO A 570 23.30 13.92 -1.37
C PRO A 570 23.17 14.00 -2.89
N GLY A 571 23.39 15.18 -3.48
CA GLY A 571 23.35 15.38 -4.93
C GLY A 571 21.95 15.51 -5.54
N TYR A 572 20.88 15.48 -4.74
CA TYR A 572 19.50 15.65 -5.19
C TYR A 572 18.89 16.95 -4.63
N THR A 573 18.55 17.89 -5.51
CA THR A 573 17.86 19.14 -5.18
C THR A 573 16.38 19.14 -5.55
N GLU A 574 15.97 18.34 -6.55
CA GLU A 574 14.57 18.24 -6.99
C GLU A 574 13.70 17.38 -6.05
N GLY A 575 12.64 17.96 -5.50
CA GLY A 575 11.66 17.27 -4.64
C GLY A 575 12.12 17.05 -3.20
N ALA A 576 13.09 17.83 -2.71
CA ALA A 576 13.55 17.81 -1.33
C ALA A 576 12.37 17.94 -0.35
N GLY A 577 12.17 16.94 0.51
CA GLY A 577 10.96 16.86 1.34
C GLY A 577 10.41 15.44 1.43
N GLU A 578 10.18 14.83 0.27
CA GLU A 578 9.41 13.60 0.13
C GLU A 578 10.28 12.43 -0.33
N PHE A 579 9.99 11.23 0.20
CA PHE A 579 10.75 10.03 -0.19
C PHE A 579 10.46 9.64 -1.64
N ARG A 580 11.51 9.60 -2.47
CA ARG A 580 11.44 9.10 -3.85
C ARG A 580 12.25 7.83 -4.00
N PHE A 581 11.59 6.75 -4.43
CA PHE A 581 12.26 5.46 -4.62
C PHE A 581 13.38 5.52 -5.66
N SER A 582 13.24 6.34 -6.70
CA SER A 582 14.29 6.58 -7.70
C SER A 582 15.56 7.15 -7.08
N SER A 583 15.45 8.19 -6.26
CA SER A 583 16.61 8.77 -5.56
C SER A 583 17.23 7.83 -4.52
N CYS A 584 16.41 7.00 -3.87
CA CYS A 584 16.91 5.97 -2.95
C CYS A 584 17.63 4.84 -3.69
N TYR A 585 17.14 4.46 -4.88
CA TYR A 585 17.81 3.50 -5.76
C TYR A 585 19.15 4.04 -6.24
N ASP A 586 19.18 5.31 -6.66
CA ASP A 586 20.42 5.97 -7.06
C ASP A 586 21.43 6.03 -5.92
N LEU A 587 21.01 6.27 -4.68
CA LEU A 587 21.88 6.27 -3.51
C LEU A 587 22.64 4.95 -3.27
N VAL A 588 22.06 3.80 -3.62
CA VAL A 588 22.62 2.47 -3.28
C VAL A 588 23.22 1.72 -4.47
N ARG A 589 22.86 2.10 -5.69
CA ARG A 589 23.41 1.41 -6.87
C ARG A 589 24.90 1.72 -7.04
N PRO A 590 25.64 0.83 -7.72
CA PRO A 590 26.94 1.19 -8.28
C PRO A 590 26.81 2.38 -9.24
N HIS A 591 27.78 3.29 -9.19
CA HIS A 591 27.89 4.43 -10.10
C HIS A 591 29.08 4.22 -11.03
N PHE A 592 28.91 4.59 -12.29
CA PHE A 592 29.94 4.54 -13.30
C PHE A 592 30.11 5.92 -13.95
N ASP A 593 31.20 6.10 -14.69
CA ASP A 593 31.45 7.33 -15.43
C ASP A 593 30.36 7.55 -16.49
N LYS A 594 30.02 8.82 -16.70
CA LYS A 594 29.09 9.19 -17.76
C LYS A 594 29.78 9.01 -19.11
N ILE A 595 29.02 8.56 -20.09
CA ILE A 595 29.49 8.50 -21.48
C ILE A 595 29.18 9.83 -22.17
N GLU A 596 30.13 10.38 -22.90
CA GLU A 596 30.00 11.69 -23.58
C GLU A 596 28.97 11.62 -24.72
N GLU A 597 28.84 10.46 -25.34
CA GLU A 597 27.93 10.18 -26.46
C GLU A 597 26.48 9.94 -26.02
N TYR A 598 26.17 10.06 -24.71
CA TYR A 598 24.82 9.81 -24.18
C TYR A 598 23.74 10.62 -24.91
N ASP A 599 23.97 11.93 -25.08
CA ASP A 599 23.00 12.83 -25.71
C ASP A 599 22.84 12.53 -27.21
N PHE A 600 23.86 11.95 -27.85
CA PHE A 600 23.79 11.52 -29.24
C PHE A 600 22.98 10.23 -29.41
N ILE A 601 23.14 9.25 -28.51
CA ILE A 601 22.47 7.93 -28.59
C ILE A 601 21.04 7.98 -28.05
N TRP A 602 20.78 8.75 -27.00
CA TRP A 602 19.54 8.73 -26.23
C TRP A 602 18.85 10.09 -26.08
N GLY A 603 19.49 11.18 -26.51
CA GLY A 603 18.89 12.51 -26.46
C GLY A 603 17.75 12.67 -27.46
N GLU A 604 16.82 13.58 -27.15
CA GLU A 604 15.76 13.99 -28.08
C GLU A 604 16.35 14.93 -29.14
N GLY A 605 17.19 14.39 -30.03
CA GLY A 605 17.65 15.06 -31.25
C GLY A 605 16.62 14.92 -32.39
N PRO A 606 16.68 15.76 -33.43
CA PRO A 606 15.70 15.82 -34.52
C PRO A 606 15.76 14.65 -35.51
N CYS A 607 16.19 13.46 -35.10
CA CYS A 607 16.17 12.25 -35.93
C CYS A 607 14.91 11.43 -35.66
N GLN A 608 13.75 11.96 -36.08
CA GLN A 608 12.62 11.12 -36.49
C GLN A 608 12.45 11.33 -37.99
N GLU A 609 13.13 10.52 -38.81
CA GLU A 609 12.53 10.00 -40.04
C GLU A 609 13.33 8.86 -40.67
N ASP A 610 14.66 8.77 -40.50
CA ASP A 610 15.42 7.66 -41.09
C ASP A 610 16.59 7.20 -40.22
N ALA A 611 16.37 6.18 -39.38
CA ALA A 611 17.46 5.37 -38.83
C ALA A 611 16.95 3.95 -38.53
N THR A 612 16.86 3.16 -39.60
CA THR A 612 16.94 1.71 -39.51
C THR A 612 18.41 1.36 -39.20
N VAL A 613 18.65 0.47 -38.24
CA VAL A 613 19.97 -0.11 -37.88
C VAL A 613 20.88 0.77 -37.00
N CYS A 614 20.86 0.51 -35.69
CA CYS A 614 22.04 0.22 -34.86
C CYS A 614 21.66 -0.06 -33.40
N ILE A 615 21.64 -1.37 -33.09
CA ILE A 615 21.88 -2.14 -31.85
C ILE A 615 20.86 -3.28 -31.73
#